data_AF-A0A3B0ZSI6-F1
#
_entry.id   AF-A0A3B0ZSI6-F1
#
_cell.length_a   1.000
_cell.length_b   1.000
_cell.length_c   1.000
_cell.angle_alpha   90.00
_cell.angle_beta   90.00
_cell.angle_gamma   90.00
#
_symmetry.space_group_name_H-M   'P 1'
#
loop_
_entity.id
_entity.type
_entity.pdbx_description
1 polymer ?
#
loop_
_entity_poly.entity_id
_entity_poly.type
_entity_poly.pdbx_seq_one_letter_code
_entity_poly.pdbx_strand_id
1 'polypeptide(L)'
;MQVSQQQLESAEKIITVYGQLLATMEPSFYGLPLSKLPFTITEIKDSIYCILNVLEDDNKEIKDSLTNAYVFLGQFVPDDEILTVHQALGVLKNATQAPSDATDIEQAGFITSKIKLRMENNLEEIQMFLSAKTSFKN
;
A
#
# COMPACT_ATOMS: atom_id res chain seq x y z
N MET A 1 -6.91 17.62 16.52
CA MET A 1 -6.49 16.70 17.62
C MET A 1 -5.04 16.99 17.93
N GLN A 2 -4.68 17.10 19.20
CA GLN A 2 -3.29 17.31 19.61
C GLN A 2 -2.60 15.94 19.63
N VAL A 3 -1.65 15.70 18.73
CA VAL A 3 -0.84 14.48 18.70
C VAL A 3 0.15 14.56 19.85
N SER A 4 0.20 13.52 20.71
CA SER A 4 1.21 13.47 21.78
C SER A 4 2.59 13.15 21.22
N GLN A 5 3.64 13.60 21.90
CA GLN A 5 5.02 13.33 21.49
C GLN A 5 5.31 11.82 21.36
N GLN A 6 4.79 11.02 22.29
CA GLN A 6 4.93 9.56 22.26
C GLN A 6 4.25 8.92 21.03
N GLN A 7 3.10 9.45 20.61
CA GLN A 7 2.42 8.98 19.39
C GLN A 7 3.22 9.33 18.14
N LEU A 8 3.82 10.52 18.09
CA LEU A 8 4.65 10.92 16.96
C LEU A 8 5.90 10.06 16.84
N GLU A 9 6.62 9.83 17.94
CA GLU A 9 7.82 8.96 17.96
C GLU A 9 7.49 7.53 17.52
N SER A 10 6.33 7.02 17.94
CA SER A 10 5.85 5.69 17.53
C SER A 10 5.52 5.65 16.03
N ALA A 11 4.84 6.67 15.52
CA ALA A 11 4.51 6.79 14.10
C ALA A 11 5.78 6.91 13.24
N GLU A 12 6.75 7.75 13.63
CA GLU A 12 8.03 7.88 12.94
C GLU A 12 8.78 6.56 12.86
N LYS A 13 8.79 5.77 13.95
CA LYS A 13 9.39 4.44 13.95
C LYS A 13 8.70 3.49 12.97
N ILE A 14 7.37 3.44 12.97
CA ILE A 14 6.60 2.59 12.04
C ILE A 14 6.89 2.99 10.60
N ILE A 15 6.84 4.28 10.28
CA ILE A 15 7.09 4.80 8.92
C ILE A 15 8.53 4.60 8.50
N THR A 16 9.50 4.71 9.40
CA THR A 16 10.91 4.43 9.09
C THR A 16 11.10 2.98 8.68
N VAL A 17 10.58 2.03 9.47
CA VAL A 17 10.71 0.60 9.19
C VAL A 17 9.94 0.22 7.92
N TYR A 18 8.74 0.77 7.71
CA TYR A 18 7.98 0.56 6.48
C TYR A 18 8.69 1.16 5.25
N GLY A 19 9.22 2.37 5.35
CA GLY A 19 9.98 3.02 4.27
C GLY A 19 11.25 2.23 3.90
N GLN A 20 11.95 1.67 4.89
CA GLN A 20 13.09 0.77 4.66
C GLN A 20 12.66 -0.49 3.91
N LEU A 21 11.51 -1.09 4.26
CA LEU A 21 10.96 -2.22 3.53
C LEU A 21 10.69 -1.83 2.07
N LEU A 22 9.99 -0.72 1.82
CA LEU A 22 9.70 -0.25 0.47
C LEU A 22 10.96 0.00 -0.37
N ALA A 23 12.01 0.53 0.24
CA ALA A 23 13.29 0.78 -0.44
C ALA A 23 13.99 -0.52 -0.91
N THR A 24 13.64 -1.67 -0.33
CA THR A 24 14.19 -2.99 -0.72
C THR A 24 13.31 -3.74 -1.72
N MET A 25 12.10 -3.23 -1.99
CA MET A 25 11.11 -3.92 -2.83
C MET A 25 11.18 -3.45 -4.27
N GLU A 26 11.18 -4.40 -5.19
CA GLU A 26 10.86 -4.10 -6.59
C GLU A 26 9.33 -3.98 -6.74
N PRO A 27 8.83 -2.93 -7.42
CA PRO A 27 7.41 -2.81 -7.72
C PRO A 27 6.89 -4.05 -8.46
N SER A 28 5.88 -4.71 -7.91
CA SER A 28 5.25 -5.90 -8.50
C SER A 28 3.84 -5.56 -8.98
N PHE A 29 3.55 -5.79 -10.26
CA PHE A 29 2.19 -5.67 -10.80
C PHE A 29 1.21 -6.69 -10.19
N TYR A 30 1.74 -7.75 -9.59
CA TYR A 30 1.01 -8.92 -9.12
C TYR A 30 0.74 -8.88 -7.61
N GLY A 31 1.14 -7.80 -6.95
CA GLY A 31 1.01 -7.62 -5.51
C GLY A 31 2.17 -8.20 -4.71
N LEU A 32 2.07 -8.00 -3.41
CA LEU A 32 3.03 -8.41 -2.39
C LEU A 32 2.28 -9.12 -1.24
N PRO A 33 2.88 -10.13 -0.58
CA PRO A 33 2.22 -10.83 0.52
C PRO A 33 2.12 -9.95 1.76
N LEU A 34 0.96 -9.96 2.43
CA LEU A 34 0.74 -9.24 3.70
C LEU A 34 1.73 -9.65 4.78
N SER A 35 2.15 -10.92 4.83
CA SER A 35 3.14 -11.41 5.80
C SER A 35 4.51 -10.71 5.73
N LYS A 36 4.82 -10.00 4.63
CA LYS A 36 6.03 -9.20 4.52
C LYS A 36 5.95 -7.86 5.23
N LEU A 37 4.76 -7.39 5.60
CA LEU A 37 4.62 -6.13 6.31
C LEU A 37 5.14 -6.26 7.75
N PRO A 38 5.88 -5.26 8.26
CA PRO A 38 6.41 -5.27 9.62
C PRO A 38 5.34 -4.89 10.65
N PHE A 39 4.26 -4.27 10.19
CA PHE A 39 3.11 -3.81 10.96
C PHE A 39 1.83 -4.05 10.15
N THR A 40 0.67 -4.01 10.81
CA THR A 40 -0.61 -4.12 10.09
C THR A 40 -0.83 -2.92 9.16
N ILE A 41 -1.64 -3.11 8.11
CA ILE A 41 -2.02 -2.01 7.20
C ILE A 41 -2.57 -0.82 8.00
N THR A 42 -3.44 -1.07 8.98
CA THR A 42 -4.06 -0.02 9.79
C THR A 42 -3.02 0.76 10.59
N GLU A 43 -2.07 0.09 11.26
CA GLU A 43 -1.01 0.78 12.02
C GLU A 43 -0.15 1.67 11.13
N ILE A 44 0.16 1.24 9.89
CA ILE A 44 0.92 2.05 8.93
C ILE A 44 0.08 3.25 8.48
N LYS A 45 -1.18 3.03 8.09
CA LYS A 45 -2.10 4.11 7.68
C LYS A 45 -2.24 5.17 8.76
N ASP A 46 -2.50 4.77 10.00
CA ASP A 46 -2.65 5.66 11.15
C ASP A 46 -1.35 6.44 11.43
N SER A 47 -0.19 5.79 11.29
CA SER A 47 1.11 6.44 11.44
C SER A 47 1.36 7.48 10.35
N ILE A 48 0.99 7.18 9.10
CA ILE A 48 1.08 8.16 8.00
C ILE A 48 0.18 9.37 8.31
N TYR A 49 -1.07 9.15 8.73
CA TYR A 49 -1.98 10.24 9.11
C TYR A 49 -1.46 11.06 10.29
N CYS A 50 -0.86 10.40 11.28
CA CYS A 50 -0.25 11.05 12.43
C CYS A 50 0.86 12.03 12.01
N ILE A 51 1.79 11.58 11.16
CA ILE A 51 2.87 12.43 10.64
C ILE A 51 2.31 13.54 9.75
N LEU A 52 1.40 13.19 8.82
CA LEU A 52 0.80 14.17 7.92
C LEU A 52 0.02 15.26 8.68
N ASN A 53 -0.56 14.98 9.84
CA ASN A 53 -1.27 15.97 10.64
C ASN A 53 -0.34 17.06 11.19
N VAL A 54 0.88 16.68 11.60
CA VAL A 54 1.84 17.61 12.23
C VAL A 54 2.75 18.29 11.21
N LEU A 55 2.88 17.76 10.00
CA LEU A 55 3.68 18.38 8.94
C LEU A 55 3.15 19.76 8.53
N GLU A 56 4.06 20.71 8.38
CA GLU A 56 3.78 22.04 7.83
C GLU A 56 3.48 21.97 6.32
N ASP A 57 2.88 23.02 5.77
CA ASP A 57 2.33 22.97 4.42
C ASP A 57 3.35 23.13 3.29
N ASP A 58 4.53 23.63 3.62
CA ASP A 58 5.71 23.77 2.76
C ASP A 58 6.45 22.44 2.51
N ASN A 59 6.25 21.42 3.34
CA ASN A 59 6.88 20.10 3.24
C ASN A 59 6.26 19.21 2.15
N LYS A 60 6.10 19.73 0.93
CA LYS A 60 5.42 19.06 -0.19
C LYS A 60 6.05 17.71 -0.53
N GLU A 61 7.38 17.63 -0.61
CA GLU A 61 8.09 16.40 -0.97
C GLU A 61 7.83 15.25 0.02
N ILE A 62 7.80 15.56 1.31
CA ILE A 62 7.51 14.57 2.37
C ILE A 62 6.04 14.14 2.27
N LYS A 63 5.12 15.09 2.06
CA LYS A 63 3.69 14.78 1.87
C LYS A 63 3.46 13.88 0.66
N ASP A 64 4.09 14.18 -0.47
CA ASP A 64 3.98 13.39 -1.69
C ASP A 64 4.56 11.98 -1.47
N SER A 65 5.71 11.88 -0.79
CA SER A 65 6.32 10.59 -0.44
C SER A 65 5.44 9.74 0.48
N LEU A 66 4.87 10.34 1.54
CA LEU A 66 3.94 9.66 2.44
C LEU A 66 2.64 9.26 1.75
N THR A 67 2.15 10.10 0.84
CA THR A 67 0.97 9.80 0.00
C THR A 67 1.23 8.58 -0.88
N ASN A 68 2.37 8.54 -1.57
CA ASN A 68 2.75 7.40 -2.40
C ASN A 68 2.91 6.13 -1.56
N ALA A 69 3.56 6.22 -0.39
CA ALA A 69 3.70 5.10 0.55
C ALA A 69 2.34 4.57 1.05
N TYR A 70 1.37 5.46 1.28
CA TYR A 70 0.00 5.12 1.66
C TYR A 70 -0.73 4.38 0.54
N VAL A 71 -0.65 4.90 -0.70
CA VAL A 71 -1.26 4.27 -1.88
C VAL A 71 -0.67 2.89 -2.12
N PHE A 72 0.65 2.75 -1.98
CA PHE A 72 1.36 1.50 -2.19
C PHE A 72 0.94 0.37 -1.23
N LEU A 73 0.34 0.69 -0.07
CA LEU A 73 -0.26 -0.34 0.80
C LEU A 73 -1.31 -1.19 0.08
N GLY A 74 -1.94 -0.68 -0.97
CA GLY A 74 -2.91 -1.42 -1.79
C GLY A 74 -2.31 -2.62 -2.53
N GLN A 75 -0.98 -2.66 -2.71
CA GLN A 75 -0.28 -3.80 -3.32
C GLN A 75 -0.18 -5.00 -2.38
N PHE A 76 -0.33 -4.81 -1.07
CA PHE A 76 -0.25 -5.92 -0.12
C PHE A 76 -1.58 -6.67 -0.07
N VAL A 77 -1.53 -7.96 -0.38
CA VAL A 77 -2.70 -8.85 -0.44
C VAL A 77 -2.46 -10.09 0.41
N PRO A 78 -3.53 -10.79 0.83
CA PRO A 78 -3.41 -12.05 1.55
C PRO A 78 -2.45 -13.04 0.87
N ASP A 79 -1.65 -13.73 1.69
CA ASP A 79 -0.60 -14.63 1.21
C ASP A 79 -1.15 -15.75 0.31
N ASP A 80 -2.35 -16.24 0.58
CA ASP A 80 -3.06 -17.22 -0.25
C ASP A 80 -3.39 -16.66 -1.64
N GLU A 81 -3.80 -15.39 -1.74
CA GLU A 81 -4.00 -14.72 -3.03
C GLU A 81 -2.67 -14.60 -3.82
N ILE A 82 -1.54 -14.32 -3.15
CA ILE A 82 -0.22 -14.30 -3.80
C ILE A 82 0.16 -15.69 -4.34
N LEU A 83 -0.15 -16.76 -3.60
CA LEU A 83 0.10 -18.12 -4.07
C LEU A 83 -0.68 -18.43 -5.36
N THR A 84 -1.95 -18.03 -5.44
CA THR A 84 -2.76 -18.15 -6.67
C THR A 84 -2.11 -17.41 -7.84
N VAL A 85 -1.64 -16.18 -7.63
CA VAL A 85 -0.99 -15.41 -8.70
C VAL A 85 0.32 -16.06 -9.15
N HIS A 86 1.14 -16.55 -8.22
CA HIS A 86 2.37 -17.26 -8.55
C HIS A 86 2.12 -18.57 -9.32
N GLN A 87 1.08 -19.32 -8.95
CA GLN A 87 0.66 -20.53 -9.65
C GLN A 87 0.25 -20.20 -11.10
N ALA A 88 -0.61 -19.19 -11.27
CA ALA A 88 -1.03 -18.72 -12.59
C ALA A 88 0.15 -18.28 -13.47
N LEU A 89 1.12 -17.55 -12.92
CA LEU A 89 2.33 -17.15 -13.63
C LEU A 89 3.20 -18.36 -14.00
N GLY A 90 3.28 -19.37 -13.14
CA GLY A 90 3.96 -20.63 -13.43
C GLY A 90 3.34 -21.39 -14.60
N VAL A 91 2.00 -21.46 -14.64
CA VAL A 91 1.25 -22.05 -15.76
C VAL A 91 1.53 -21.29 -17.05
N LEU A 92 1.43 -19.97 -17.05
CA LEU A 92 1.68 -19.12 -18.23
C LEU A 92 3.12 -19.25 -18.75
N LYS A 93 4.11 -19.33 -17.85
CA LYS A 93 5.52 -19.43 -18.24
C LYS A 93 5.87 -20.78 -18.90
N ASN A 94 5.20 -21.85 -18.47
CA ASN A 94 5.47 -23.21 -18.94
C ASN A 94 4.52 -23.66 -20.06
N ALA A 95 3.51 -22.85 -20.38
CA ALA A 95 2.53 -23.14 -21.42
C ALA A 95 3.16 -23.02 -22.82
N THR A 96 3.24 -24.15 -23.54
CA THR A 96 3.57 -24.19 -24.98
C THR A 96 2.32 -24.05 -25.86
N GLN A 97 1.13 -24.22 -25.27
CA GLN A 97 -0.20 -23.99 -25.85
C GLN A 97 -1.12 -23.39 -24.78
N ALA A 98 -2.24 -22.80 -25.18
CA ALA A 98 -3.21 -22.23 -24.25
C ALA A 98 -3.66 -23.28 -23.21
N PRO A 99 -3.57 -22.98 -21.91
CA PRO A 99 -3.95 -23.93 -20.87
C PRO A 99 -5.43 -24.30 -20.99
N SER A 100 -5.74 -25.58 -20.84
CA SER A 100 -7.10 -26.11 -20.93
C SER A 100 -7.98 -25.70 -19.75
N ASP A 101 -7.36 -25.35 -18.62
CA ASP A 101 -8.01 -24.79 -17.44
C ASP A 101 -7.41 -23.40 -17.19
N ALA A 102 -8.22 -22.37 -17.40
CA ALA A 102 -7.84 -20.97 -17.24
C ALA A 102 -8.23 -20.40 -15.86
N THR A 103 -8.78 -21.22 -14.96
CA THR A 103 -9.35 -20.78 -13.68
C THR A 103 -8.33 -19.99 -12.85
N ASP A 104 -7.09 -20.49 -12.71
CA ASP A 104 -6.04 -19.81 -11.94
C ASP A 104 -5.63 -18.48 -12.58
N ILE A 105 -5.62 -18.41 -13.92
CA ILE A 105 -5.27 -17.20 -14.67
C ILE A 105 -6.36 -16.14 -14.49
N GLU A 106 -7.62 -16.54 -14.56
CA GLU A 106 -8.77 -15.65 -14.30
C GLU A 106 -8.75 -15.12 -12.87
N GLN A 107 -8.48 -15.98 -11.88
CA GLN A 107 -8.36 -15.59 -10.48
C GLN A 107 -7.20 -14.61 -10.26
N ALA A 108 -6.03 -14.87 -10.87
CA ALA A 108 -4.90 -13.94 -10.81
C ALA A 108 -5.24 -12.58 -11.45
N GLY A 109 -6.00 -12.57 -12.54
CA GLY A 109 -6.54 -11.36 -13.15
C GLY A 109 -7.47 -10.60 -12.20
N PHE A 110 -8.37 -11.31 -11.51
CA PHE A 110 -9.24 -10.71 -10.51
C PHE A 110 -8.47 -10.11 -9.32
N ILE A 111 -7.43 -10.80 -8.82
CA ILE A 111 -6.55 -10.30 -7.76
C ILE A 111 -5.83 -9.02 -8.20
N THR A 112 -5.31 -9.00 -9.42
CA THR A 112 -4.65 -7.81 -10.00
C THR A 112 -5.62 -6.62 -10.08
N SER A 113 -6.88 -6.86 -10.49
CA SER A 113 -7.91 -5.81 -10.51
C SER A 113 -8.26 -5.32 -9.11
N LYS A 114 -8.34 -6.21 -8.10
CA LYS A 114 -8.54 -5.81 -6.70
C LYS A 114 -7.40 -4.94 -6.19
N ILE A 115 -6.14 -5.24 -6.53
CA ILE A 115 -4.98 -4.42 -6.15
C ILE A 115 -5.14 -3.00 -6.70
N LYS A 116 -5.46 -2.86 -7.98
CA LYS A 116 -5.68 -1.54 -8.61
C LYS A 116 -6.78 -0.76 -7.88
N LEU A 117 -7.92 -1.39 -7.64
CA LEU A 117 -9.04 -0.78 -6.93
C LEU A 117 -8.65 -0.36 -5.49
N ARG A 118 -7.88 -1.18 -4.77
CA ARG A 118 -7.38 -0.83 -3.43
C ARG A 118 -6.44 0.38 -3.47
N MET A 119 -5.57 0.46 -4.47
CA MET A 119 -4.68 1.60 -4.65
C MET A 119 -5.45 2.89 -4.98
N GLU A 120 -6.47 2.80 -5.84
CA GLU A 120 -7.38 3.91 -6.17
C GLU A 120 -8.13 4.38 -4.91
N ASN A 121 -8.73 3.46 -4.16
CA ASN A 121 -9.42 3.77 -2.90
C ASN A 121 -8.47 4.43 -1.89
N ASN A 122 -7.24 3.91 -1.75
CA ASN A 122 -6.25 4.52 -0.85
C ASN A 122 -5.86 5.93 -1.30
N LEU A 123 -5.76 6.18 -2.61
CA LEU A 123 -5.48 7.50 -3.17
C LEU A 123 -6.62 8.48 -2.87
N GLU A 124 -7.87 8.07 -3.06
CA GLU A 124 -9.03 8.89 -2.72
C GLU A 124 -9.07 9.20 -1.22
N GLU A 125 -8.86 8.19 -0.38
CA GLU A 125 -8.87 8.30 1.08
C GLU A 125 -7.84 9.33 1.58
N ILE A 126 -6.60 9.24 1.11
CA ILE A 126 -5.52 10.16 1.53
C ILE A 126 -5.73 11.58 0.97
N GLN A 127 -6.27 11.72 -0.26
CA GLN A 127 -6.60 13.03 -0.84
C GLN A 127 -7.73 13.73 -0.07
N MET A 128 -8.76 12.98 0.34
CA MET A 128 -9.83 13.51 1.19
C MET A 128 -9.28 14.04 2.51
N PHE A 129 -8.38 13.29 3.15
CA PHE A 129 -7.72 13.71 4.38
C PHE A 129 -6.90 15.02 4.19
N LEU A 130 -6.07 15.09 3.15
CA LEU A 130 -5.24 16.27 2.86
C LEU A 130 -6.09 17.52 2.54
N SER A 131 -7.19 17.32 1.81
CA SER A 131 -8.14 18.39 1.45
C SER A 131 -8.85 18.94 2.70
N ALA A 132 -9.33 18.04 3.57
CA ALA A 132 -9.94 18.41 4.85
C ALA A 132 -8.96 19.20 5.72
N LYS A 133 -7.71 18.73 5.86
CA LYS A 133 -6.67 19.43 6.62
C LYS A 133 -6.43 20.87 6.14
N THR A 134 -6.44 21.08 4.84
CA THR A 134 -6.25 22.41 4.24
C THR A 134 -7.44 23.32 4.52
N SER A 135 -8.67 22.78 4.47
CA SER A 135 -9.89 23.54 4.75
C SER A 135 -10.03 23.99 6.21
N PHE A 136 -9.40 23.31 7.17
CA PHE A 136 -9.44 23.69 8.59
C PHE A 136 -8.38 24.74 8.98
N LYS A 137 -7.44 25.06 8.09
CA LYS A 137 -6.37 26.05 8.35
C LYS A 137 -6.64 27.44 7.73
N ASN A 138 -7.65 27.55 6.86
CA ASN A 138 -8.13 28.82 6.29
C ASN A 138 -9.30 29.38 7.10
#